data_AF-A0A3D6DYT4-F1
#
_entry.id   AF-A0A3D6DYT4-F1
#
_cell.length_a   1.000
_cell.length_b   1.000
_cell.length_c   1.000
_cell.angle_alpha   90.00
_cell.angle_beta   90.00
_cell.angle_gamma   90.00
#
_symmetry.space_group_name_H-M   'P 1'
#
loop_
_entity.id
_entity.type
_entity.pdbx_description
1 polymer ?
#
loop_
_entity_poly.entity_id
_entity_poly.type
_entity_poly.pdbx_seq_one_letter_code
_entity_poly.pdbx_strand_id
1 'polypeptide(L)'
;MGFPSSSVKLDVETHQLITELGKMARIGGFRPGDDIIAVSYMPGIVFALGGRSPGHPAFLLWDKNYLNYSKIAIQLSDLSRRRKALLLINSDLTEDSLRDLLNSGGLDYPSRYRRIGGITAFGTDYTLYRPVD
;
A
#
# COMPACT_ATOMS: atom_id res chain seq x y z
N MET A 1 -15.41 6.09 -11.29
CA MET A 1 -14.58 5.01 -11.88
C MET A 1 -14.17 4.09 -10.73
N GLY A 2 -14.46 2.80 -10.66
CA GLY A 2 -15.14 1.92 -11.60
C GLY A 2 -15.66 0.67 -10.88
N PHE A 3 -16.87 0.24 -11.26
CA PHE A 3 -17.38 -1.12 -11.06
C PHE A 3 -17.44 -1.73 -12.46
N PRO A 4 -16.35 -2.29 -12.99
CA PRO A 4 -16.39 -2.94 -14.29
C PRO A 4 -17.40 -4.08 -14.24
N SER A 5 -18.22 -4.23 -15.27
CA SER A 5 -19.23 -5.29 -15.39
C SER A 5 -18.63 -6.68 -15.65
N SER A 6 -17.31 -6.82 -15.47
CA SER A 6 -16.54 -8.02 -15.77
C SER A 6 -15.73 -8.46 -14.55
N SER A 7 -15.78 -9.75 -14.27
CA SER A 7 -14.97 -10.40 -13.23
C SER A 7 -13.73 -11.03 -13.86
N VAL A 8 -12.55 -10.77 -13.29
CA VAL A 8 -11.32 -11.48 -13.63
C VAL A 8 -11.14 -12.66 -12.68
N LYS A 9 -10.92 -13.86 -13.22
CA LYS A 9 -10.52 -15.01 -12.41
C LYS A 9 -9.03 -14.92 -12.12
N LEU A 10 -8.69 -15.14 -10.85
CA LEU A 10 -7.31 -15.19 -10.38
C LEU A 10 -6.88 -16.64 -10.24
N ASP A 11 -5.58 -16.90 -10.37
CA ASP A 11 -5.02 -18.16 -9.91
C ASP A 11 -5.18 -18.30 -8.38
N VAL A 12 -4.98 -19.51 -7.88
CA VAL A 12 -5.22 -19.84 -6.46
C VAL A 12 -4.39 -18.98 -5.52
N GLU A 13 -3.13 -18.74 -5.85
CA GLU A 13 -2.20 -18.01 -4.98
C GLU A 13 -2.53 -16.52 -4.95
N THR A 14 -2.77 -15.91 -6.12
CA THR A 14 -3.23 -14.51 -6.18
C THR A 14 -4.57 -14.34 -5.48
N HIS A 15 -5.50 -15.29 -5.64
CA HIS A 15 -6.80 -15.25 -4.94
C HIS A 15 -6.63 -15.28 -3.41
N GLN A 16 -5.76 -16.16 -2.90
CA GLN A 16 -5.45 -16.24 -1.47
C GLN A 16 -4.82 -14.94 -0.96
N LEU A 17 -3.84 -14.39 -1.68
CA LEU A 17 -3.19 -13.12 -1.35
C LEU A 17 -4.22 -11.99 -1.19
N ILE A 18 -5.07 -11.78 -2.20
CA ILE A 18 -6.08 -10.72 -2.17
C ILE A 18 -7.12 -10.95 -1.07
N THR A 19 -7.54 -12.20 -0.86
CA THR A 19 -8.55 -12.54 0.15
C THR A 19 -8.05 -12.28 1.57
N GLU A 20 -6.83 -12.71 1.89
CA GLU A 20 -6.25 -12.55 3.22
C GLU A 20 -5.88 -11.09 3.51
N LEU A 21 -5.24 -10.39 2.55
CA LEU A 21 -5.00 -8.95 2.68
C LEU A 21 -6.31 -8.18 2.88
N GLY A 22 -7.36 -8.53 2.13
CA GLY A 22 -8.68 -7.91 2.26
C GLY A 22 -9.31 -8.14 3.62
N LYS A 23 -9.19 -9.34 4.18
CA LYS A 23 -9.66 -9.68 5.52
C LYS A 23 -8.92 -8.85 6.59
N MET A 24 -7.58 -8.81 6.52
CA MET A 24 -6.75 -8.04 7.45
C MET A 24 -7.06 -6.55 7.38
N ALA A 25 -7.18 -5.99 6.17
CA ALA A 25 -7.53 -4.59 5.96
C ALA A 25 -8.88 -4.25 6.59
N ARG A 26 -9.93 -5.05 6.34
CA ARG A 26 -11.27 -4.84 6.89
C ARG A 26 -11.31 -4.92 8.42
N ILE A 27 -10.62 -5.90 9.01
CA ILE A 27 -10.45 -5.99 10.48
C ILE A 27 -9.74 -4.73 11.02
N GLY A 28 -8.80 -4.18 10.24
CA GLY A 28 -8.11 -2.92 10.53
C GLY A 28 -8.99 -1.66 10.45
N GLY A 29 -10.20 -1.76 9.88
CA GLY A 29 -11.16 -0.66 9.71
C GLY A 29 -11.30 -0.14 8.28
N PHE A 30 -10.58 -0.71 7.31
CA PHE A 30 -10.61 -0.29 5.91
C PHE A 30 -11.96 -0.57 5.24
N ARG A 31 -12.39 0.37 4.39
CA ARG A 31 -13.59 0.30 3.56
C ARG A 31 -13.22 0.49 2.09
N PRO A 32 -13.98 -0.12 1.15
CA PRO A 32 -13.81 0.17 -0.27
C PRO A 32 -13.88 1.67 -0.56
N GLY A 33 -12.94 2.18 -1.33
CA GLY A 33 -12.74 3.61 -1.62
C GLY A 33 -11.74 4.30 -0.70
N ASP A 34 -11.30 3.67 0.39
CA ASP A 34 -10.21 4.20 1.24
C ASP A 34 -8.86 4.16 0.51
N ASP A 35 -7.94 4.99 0.98
CA ASP A 35 -6.63 5.17 0.38
C ASP A 35 -5.64 4.07 0.84
N ILE A 36 -4.87 3.52 -0.10
CA ILE A 36 -3.74 2.61 0.18
C ILE A 36 -2.49 3.14 -0.51
N ILE A 37 -1.42 3.34 0.27
CA ILE A 37 -0.07 3.61 -0.22
C ILE A 37 0.64 2.27 -0.34
N ALA A 38 0.79 1.80 -1.58
CA ALA A 38 1.52 0.58 -1.88
C ALA A 38 2.93 0.89 -2.37
N VAL A 39 3.93 0.41 -1.63
CA VAL A 39 5.34 0.49 -2.00
C VAL A 39 5.73 -0.80 -2.73
N SER A 40 6.58 -0.72 -3.76
CA SER A 40 7.00 -1.82 -4.66
C SER A 40 6.03 -2.20 -5.80
N TYR A 41 5.47 -1.21 -6.52
CA TYR A 41 4.70 -1.43 -7.77
C TYR A 41 3.50 -2.39 -7.67
N MET A 42 2.60 -2.17 -6.71
CA MET A 42 1.42 -3.03 -6.52
C MET A 42 0.08 -2.34 -6.76
N PRO A 43 -0.13 -1.57 -7.85
CA PRO A 43 -1.41 -0.91 -8.06
C PRO A 43 -2.56 -1.91 -8.25
N GLY A 44 -2.29 -3.06 -8.87
CA GLY A 44 -3.28 -4.12 -9.06
C GLY A 44 -3.85 -4.65 -7.75
N ILE A 45 -3.00 -4.82 -6.72
CA ILE A 45 -3.44 -5.26 -5.38
C ILE A 45 -4.31 -4.18 -4.74
N VAL A 46 -3.92 -2.91 -4.82
CA VAL A 46 -4.72 -1.79 -4.27
C VAL A 46 -6.13 -1.79 -4.85
N PHE A 47 -6.26 -1.91 -6.17
CA PHE A 47 -7.56 -1.98 -6.84
C PHE A 47 -8.34 -3.26 -6.49
N ALA A 48 -7.68 -4.41 -6.43
CA ALA A 48 -8.32 -5.68 -6.07
C ALA A 48 -8.87 -5.69 -4.64
N LEU A 49 -8.26 -4.94 -3.72
CA LEU A 49 -8.76 -4.71 -2.36
C LEU A 49 -9.94 -3.73 -2.32
N GLY A 50 -10.27 -3.08 -3.44
CA GLY A 50 -11.28 -2.02 -3.53
C GLY A 50 -10.77 -0.67 -3.03
N GLY A 51 -9.45 -0.50 -2.88
CA GLY A 51 -8.83 0.75 -2.50
C GLY A 51 -8.53 1.64 -3.69
N ARG A 52 -7.94 2.80 -3.39
CA ARG A 52 -7.40 3.73 -4.38
C ARG A 52 -6.03 4.22 -3.90
N SER A 53 -5.11 4.44 -4.82
CA SER A 53 -3.85 5.07 -4.44
C SER A 53 -4.03 6.59 -4.33
N PRO A 54 -3.53 7.24 -3.25
CA PRO A 54 -3.61 8.68 -3.11
C PRO A 54 -2.62 9.33 -4.11
N GLY A 55 -3.16 9.93 -5.17
CA GLY A 55 -2.41 10.71 -6.18
C GLY A 55 -1.60 9.88 -7.18
N HIS A 56 -0.83 8.88 -6.72
CA HIS A 56 0.06 8.10 -7.58
C HIS A 56 -0.08 6.58 -7.31
N PRO A 57 -0.12 5.71 -8.36
CA PRO A 57 -0.51 4.31 -8.23
C PRO A 57 0.43 3.44 -7.41
N ALA A 58 1.74 3.70 -7.43
CA ALA A 58 2.72 2.92 -6.65
C ALA A 58 4.05 3.64 -6.45
N PHE A 59 4.77 3.30 -5.38
CA PHE A 59 6.07 3.89 -5.05
C PHE A 59 7.21 2.88 -5.20
N LEU A 60 8.34 3.28 -5.78
CA LEU A 60 9.47 2.42 -6.12
C LEU A 60 10.71 2.80 -5.30
N LEU A 61 11.44 1.80 -4.81
CA LEU A 61 12.62 1.98 -3.95
C LEU A 61 13.87 1.25 -4.46
N TRP A 62 13.90 0.85 -5.74
CA TRP A 62 14.97 0.01 -6.30
C TRP A 62 16.35 0.68 -6.32
N ASP A 63 16.38 1.99 -6.56
CA ASP A 63 17.60 2.80 -6.49
C ASP A 63 17.28 4.24 -6.06
N LYS A 64 18.31 5.09 -6.02
CA LYS A 64 18.18 6.51 -5.63
C LYS A 64 17.28 7.32 -6.58
N ASN A 65 17.28 7.03 -7.88
CA ASN A 65 16.43 7.73 -8.85
C ASN A 65 14.97 7.36 -8.63
N TYR A 66 14.67 6.07 -8.44
CA TYR A 66 13.32 5.59 -8.12
C TYR A 66 12.82 6.12 -6.77
N LEU A 67 13.68 6.15 -5.75
CA LEU A 67 13.35 6.76 -4.47
C LEU A 67 13.01 8.25 -4.65
N ASN A 68 13.86 9.02 -5.33
CA ASN A 68 13.62 10.45 -5.56
C ASN A 68 12.33 10.70 -6.35
N TYR A 69 12.05 9.90 -7.38
CA TYR A 69 10.79 9.95 -8.10
C TYR A 69 9.60 9.69 -7.16
N SER A 70 9.70 8.66 -6.32
CA SER A 70 8.64 8.29 -5.38
C SER A 70 8.39 9.38 -4.33
N LYS A 71 9.44 10.09 -3.87
CA LYS A 71 9.30 11.26 -2.98
C LYS A 71 8.54 12.41 -3.63
N ILE A 72 8.75 12.64 -4.93
CA ILE A 72 7.96 13.63 -5.68
C ILE A 72 6.52 13.12 -5.81
N ALA A 73 6.35 11.85 -6.21
CA ALA A 73 5.05 11.26 -6.48
C ALA A 73 4.14 11.22 -5.26
N ILE A 74 4.66 10.92 -4.07
CA ILE A 74 3.85 10.85 -2.84
C ILE A 74 3.30 12.22 -2.47
N GLN A 75 4.02 13.29 -2.80
CA GLN A 75 3.61 14.67 -2.55
C GLN A 75 2.50 15.17 -3.49
N LEU A 76 2.23 14.49 -4.61
CA LEU A 76 1.14 14.84 -5.54
C LEU A 76 -0.26 14.60 -4.96
N SER A 77 -0.35 13.94 -3.81
CA SER A 77 -1.60 13.65 -3.14
C SER A 77 -1.85 14.57 -1.96
N ASP A 78 -3.13 14.83 -1.66
CA ASP A 78 -3.50 15.63 -0.50
C ASP A 78 -2.99 14.99 0.81
N LEU A 79 -2.40 15.81 1.70
CA LEU A 79 -1.80 15.33 2.94
C LEU A 79 -2.82 14.69 3.88
N SER A 80 -4.06 15.20 3.91
CA SER A 80 -5.11 14.65 4.78
C SER A 80 -5.52 13.23 4.35
N ARG A 81 -5.48 12.95 3.04
CA ARG A 81 -5.70 11.61 2.48
C ARG A 81 -4.54 10.68 2.79
N ARG A 82 -3.30 11.13 2.59
CA ARG A 82 -2.09 10.35 2.89
C ARG A 82 -2.06 9.87 4.34
N ARG A 83 -2.31 10.76 5.30
CA ARG A 83 -2.27 10.45 6.73
C ARG A 83 -3.32 9.42 7.17
N LYS A 84 -4.38 9.24 6.38
CA LYS A 84 -5.43 8.23 6.62
C LYS A 84 -5.21 6.94 5.85
N ALA A 85 -4.25 6.91 4.91
CA ALA A 85 -4.05 5.77 4.05
C ALA A 85 -3.46 4.57 4.81
N LEU A 86 -3.90 3.37 4.45
CA LEU A 86 -3.17 2.16 4.82
C LEU A 86 -1.83 2.12 4.09
N LEU A 87 -0.84 1.47 4.68
CA LEU A 87 0.41 1.13 3.99
C LEU A 87 0.39 -0.36 3.64
N LEU A 88 0.73 -0.66 2.39
CA LEU A 88 1.04 -2.00 1.92
C LEU A 88 2.52 -2.05 1.53
N ILE A 89 3.30 -2.84 2.26
CA ILE A 89 4.76 -2.86 2.20
C ILE A 89 5.21 -4.29 1.93
N ASN A 90 6.18 -4.49 1.03
CA ASN A 90 6.84 -5.77 0.84
C ASN A 90 8.16 -5.85 1.63
N SER A 91 8.56 -7.05 2.06
CA SER A 91 9.75 -7.29 2.91
C SER A 91 11.09 -6.98 2.27
N ASP A 92 11.17 -6.92 0.94
CA ASP A 92 12.44 -6.83 0.23
C ASP A 92 13.00 -5.38 0.20
N LEU A 93 12.38 -4.49 0.97
CA LEU A 93 12.71 -3.08 1.03
C LEU A 93 13.69 -2.76 2.17
N THR A 94 14.66 -1.89 1.88
CA THR A 94 15.52 -1.34 2.92
C THR A 94 14.71 -0.41 3.84
N GLU A 95 14.82 -0.62 5.16
CA GLU A 95 14.05 0.13 6.15
C GLU A 95 14.29 1.64 6.06
N ASP A 96 15.53 2.05 5.78
CA ASP A 96 15.91 3.47 5.65
C ASP A 96 15.25 4.15 4.45
N SER A 97 15.27 3.53 3.26
CA SER A 97 14.65 4.10 2.06
C SER A 97 13.13 4.19 2.18
N LEU A 98 12.52 3.19 2.83
CA LEU A 98 11.10 3.17 3.12
C LEU A 98 10.72 4.32 4.07
N ARG A 99 11.46 4.48 5.17
CA ARG A 99 11.25 5.55 6.14
C ARG A 99 11.44 6.91 5.51
N ASP A 100 12.50 7.09 4.73
CA ASP A 100 12.81 8.33 4.03
C ASP A 100 11.70 8.70 3.02
N LEU A 101 11.21 7.74 2.23
CA LEU A 101 10.06 7.95 1.34
C LEU A 101 8.81 8.40 2.10
N LEU A 102 8.36 7.62 3.09
CA LEU A 102 7.10 7.87 3.79
C LEU A 102 7.15 9.19 4.57
N ASN A 103 8.27 9.49 5.24
CA ASN A 103 8.45 10.73 6.00
C ASN A 103 8.53 11.95 5.07
N SER A 104 9.13 11.83 3.87
CA SER A 104 9.08 12.90 2.85
C SER A 104 7.65 13.20 2.39
N GLY A 105 6.74 12.23 2.54
CA GLY A 105 5.31 12.35 2.30
C GLY A 105 4.52 12.90 3.49
N GLY A 106 5.17 13.31 4.57
CA GLY A 106 4.51 13.83 5.79
C GLY A 106 3.78 12.75 6.60
N LEU A 107 4.18 11.50 6.41
CA LEU A 107 3.73 10.35 7.19
C LEU A 107 4.76 10.09 8.28
N ASP A 108 4.33 10.02 9.53
CA ASP A 108 5.23 9.76 10.65
C ASP A 108 5.47 8.25 10.80
N TYR A 109 6.15 7.62 9.84
CA TYR A 109 6.43 6.19 9.86
C TYR A 109 7.80 5.90 10.50
N PRO A 110 7.93 4.84 11.35
CA PRO A 110 6.89 3.89 11.76
C PRO A 110 6.07 4.33 12.99
N SER A 111 6.40 5.46 13.64
CA SER A 111 5.86 5.81 14.97
C SER A 111 4.34 5.97 15.03
N ARG A 112 3.71 6.42 13.94
CA ARG A 112 2.25 6.59 13.83
C ARG A 112 1.59 5.55 12.95
N TYR A 113 2.22 4.38 12.81
CA TYR A 113 1.68 3.25 12.08
C TYR A 113 1.76 1.97 12.90
N ARG A 114 0.66 1.22 12.93
CA ARG A 114 0.58 -0.07 13.59
C ARG A 114 0.39 -1.17 12.56
N ARG A 115 1.22 -2.21 12.63
CA ARG A 115 1.05 -3.44 11.83
C ARG A 115 -0.30 -4.09 12.15
N ILE A 116 -1.10 -4.39 11.12
CA ILE A 116 -2.41 -5.06 11.26
C ILE A 116 -2.40 -6.50 10.74
N GLY A 117 -1.39 -6.89 9.99
CA GLY A 117 -1.23 -8.25 9.50
C GLY A 117 -0.17 -8.36 8.42
N GLY A 118 0.08 -9.58 7.97
CA GLY A 118 0.89 -9.85 6.80
C GLY A 118 0.74 -11.29 6.34
N ILE A 119 1.09 -11.53 5.09
CA ILE A 119 1.00 -12.82 4.41
C ILE A 119 2.20 -12.98 3.47
N THR A 120 2.73 -14.20 3.39
CA THR A 120 3.73 -14.57 2.39
C THR A 120 3.03 -15.15 1.17
N ALA A 121 3.33 -14.63 -0.01
CA ALA A 121 2.88 -15.18 -1.29
C ALA A 121 3.98 -14.97 -2.34
N PHE A 122 4.14 -15.89 -3.26
CA PHE A 122 5.17 -15.85 -4.31
C PHE A 122 6.61 -15.67 -3.77
N GLY A 123 6.87 -16.12 -2.53
CA GLY A 123 8.16 -15.93 -1.86
C GLY A 123 8.40 -14.52 -1.32
N THR A 124 7.39 -13.65 -1.30
CA THR A 124 7.45 -12.28 -0.81
C THR A 124 6.52 -12.09 0.38
N ASP A 125 6.96 -11.40 1.44
CA ASP A 125 6.07 -11.01 2.53
C ASP A 125 5.39 -9.68 2.22
N TYR A 126 4.07 -9.66 2.33
CA TYR A 126 3.24 -8.46 2.24
C TYR A 126 2.75 -8.10 3.64
N THR A 127 3.04 -6.89 4.09
CA THR A 127 2.63 -6.40 5.40
C THR A 127 1.73 -5.18 5.27
N LEU A 128 0.63 -5.19 6.03
CA LEU A 128 -0.29 -4.07 6.13
C LEU A 128 -0.08 -3.30 7.43
N TYR A 129 -0.08 -1.98 7.32
CA TYR A 129 -0.06 -1.05 8.43
C TYR A 129 -1.24 -0.10 8.34
N ARG A 130 -1.79 0.27 9.50
CA ARG A 130 -2.78 1.33 9.60
C ARG A 130 -2.22 2.52 10.39
N PRO A 131 -2.66 3.75 10.10
CA PRO A 131 -2.31 4.89 10.93
C PRO A 131 -2.89 4.74 12.35
N VAL A 132 -2.19 5.27 13.34
CA VAL A 132 -2.68 5.42 14.73
C VAL A 132 -2.73 6.91 15.08
N ASP A 133 -3.91 7.37 15.48
CA ASP A 133 -4.16 8.76 15.89
C ASP A 133 -3.40 9.16 17.16
#